data_AF-A0A7V2H9H4-F1
#
_entry.id   AF-A0A7V2H9H4-F1
#
_cell.length_a   1.000
_cell.length_b   1.000
_cell.length_c   1.000
_cell.angle_alpha   90.00
_cell.angle_beta   90.00
_cell.angle_gamma   90.00
#
_symmetry.space_group_name_H-M   'P 1'
#
loop_
_entity.id
_entity.type
_entity.pdbx_description
1 polymer ?
#
loop_
_entity_poly.entity_id
_entity_poly.type
_entity_poly.pdbx_seq_one_letter_code
_entity_poly.pdbx_strand_id
1 'polypeptide(L)' 'MAYDQGGPRPMQDVTSLNLTCATCGTPITELPFLPQMNPDGTPARPVYCREHKPQRKDFRPRGRF' A
#
# COMPACT_ATOMS: atom_id res chain seq x y z
N MET A 1 -4.29 -1.62 31.98
CA MET A 1 -5.01 -2.15 30.80
C MET A 1 -3.99 -2.61 29.76
N ALA A 2 -4.07 -3.86 29.29
CA ALA A 2 -3.26 -4.35 28.18
C ALA A 2 -4.01 -4.03 26.87
N TYR A 3 -3.40 -3.22 26.00
CA TYR A 3 -3.96 -2.94 24.68
C TYR A 3 -3.59 -4.09 23.73
N ASP A 4 -4.37 -5.16 23.75
CA ASP A 4 -4.42 -6.07 22.62
C ASP A 4 -5.15 -5.35 21.48
N GLN A 5 -4.41 -4.75 20.56
CA GLN A 5 -4.98 -4.07 19.39
C GLN A 5 -4.30 -4.56 18.11
N GLY A 6 -4.28 -5.88 17.94
CA GLY A 6 -3.87 -6.55 16.71
C GLY A 6 -5.05 -6.93 15.79
N GLY A 7 -6.17 -6.21 15.85
CA GLY A 7 -7.36 -6.51 15.05
C GLY A 7 -7.06 -6.53 13.54
N PRO A 8 -7.69 -7.43 12.75
CA PRO A 8 -7.44 -7.53 11.31
C PRO A 8 -7.76 -6.20 10.63
N ARG A 9 -6.77 -5.64 9.92
CA ARG A 9 -6.94 -4.38 9.18
C ARG A 9 -7.99 -4.60 8.09
N PRO A 10 -9.06 -3.80 8.01
CA PRO A 10 -10.04 -3.93 6.94
C PRO A 10 -9.35 -3.65 5.60
N MET A 11 -9.46 -4.59 4.67
CA MET A 11 -9.11 -4.35 3.26
C MET A 11 -10.19 -3.45 2.67
N GLN A 12 -9.77 -2.35 2.09
CA GLN A 12 -10.65 -1.39 1.43
C GLN A 12 -10.72 -1.74 -0.06
N ASP A 13 -11.94 -1.76 -0.59
CA ASP A 13 -12.17 -1.94 -2.01
C ASP A 13 -11.87 -0.62 -2.73
N VAL A 14 -10.92 -0.67 -3.66
CA VAL A 14 -10.41 0.48 -4.41
C VAL A 14 -10.71 0.35 -5.91
N THR A 15 -11.57 -0.60 -6.29
CA THR A 15 -11.96 -0.84 -7.68
C THR A 15 -12.58 0.41 -8.32
N SER A 16 -13.34 1.19 -7.55
CA SER A 16 -13.92 2.47 -8.00
C SER A 16 -12.89 3.56 -8.30
N LEU A 17 -11.64 3.35 -7.90
CA LEU A 17 -10.56 4.33 -8.00
C LEU A 17 -9.67 4.10 -9.23
N ASN A 18 -10.00 3.09 -10.05
CA ASN A 18 -9.28 2.74 -11.29
C ASN A 18 -7.76 2.73 -11.14
N LEU A 19 -7.28 2.23 -9.99
CA LEU A 19 -5.85 2.23 -9.69
C LEU A 19 -5.16 1.13 -10.46
N THR A 20 -4.04 1.50 -11.09
CA THR A 20 -3.18 0.57 -11.82
C THR A 20 -1.81 0.53 -11.18
N CYS A 21 -1.16 -0.63 -11.24
CA CYS A 21 0.21 -0.75 -10.77
C CYS A 21 1.14 0.08 -11.66
N ALA A 22 1.94 0.95 -11.06
CA ALA A 22 2.91 1.77 -11.79
C ALA A 22 4.01 0.96 -12.53
N THR A 23 4.16 -0.34 -12.24
CA THR A 23 5.17 -1.22 -12.85
C THR A 23 4.63 -2.10 -13.96
N CYS A 24 3.47 -2.73 -13.74
CA CYS A 24 2.90 -3.71 -14.68
C CYS A 24 1.53 -3.32 -15.24
N GLY A 25 0.94 -2.20 -14.79
CA GLY A 25 -0.37 -1.73 -15.25
C GLY A 25 -1.56 -2.57 -14.75
N THR A 26 -1.34 -3.57 -13.89
CA THR A 26 -2.43 -4.42 -13.40
C THR A 26 -3.42 -3.62 -12.55
N PRO A 27 -4.74 -3.82 -12.73
CA PRO A 27 -5.76 -3.15 -11.92
C PRO A 27 -5.69 -3.63 -10.47
N ILE A 28 -5.88 -2.71 -9.53
CA ILE A 28 -5.84 -2.98 -8.09
C ILE A 28 -7.26 -2.81 -7.54
N THR A 29 -7.82 -3.90 -7.03
CA THR A 29 -9.19 -3.95 -6.50
C THR A 29 -9.24 -3.82 -4.98
N GLU A 30 -8.20 -4.26 -4.27
CA GLU A 30 -8.20 -4.29 -2.80
C GLU A 30 -6.86 -3.83 -2.22
N LEU A 31 -6.91 -2.88 -1.28
CA LEU A 31 -5.73 -2.40 -0.55
C LEU A 31 -6.00 -2.34 0.95
N PRO A 32 -5.03 -2.67 1.82
CA PRO A 32 -5.16 -2.54 3.27
C PRO A 32 -5.06 -1.08 3.76
N PHE A 33 -4.98 -0.11 2.84
CA PHE A 33 -4.92 1.32 3.09
C PHE A 33 -5.68 2.06 1.99
N LEU A 34 -6.25 3.22 2.34
CA LEU A 34 -6.80 4.15 1.36
C LEU A 34 -5.66 4.90 0.66
N PRO A 35 -5.47 4.76 -0.66
CA PRO A 35 -4.49 5.53 -1.40
C PRO A 35 -4.95 6.99 -1.47
N GLN A 36 -4.02 7.91 -1.28
CA GLN A 36 -4.30 9.33 -1.43
C GLN A 36 -4.45 9.66 -2.91
N MET A 37 -5.58 10.23 -3.30
CA MET A 37 -5.81 10.77 -4.64
C MET A 37 -5.53 12.27 -4.65
N ASN A 38 -4.90 12.71 -5.72
CA ASN A 38 -4.81 14.12 -6.06
C ASN A 38 -6.18 14.62 -6.55
N PRO A 39 -6.43 15.94 -6.51
CA PRO A 39 -7.62 16.55 -7.11
C PRO A 39 -7.75 16.27 -8.63
N ASP A 40 -6.65 15.88 -9.27
CA ASP A 40 -6.56 15.51 -10.69
C ASP A 40 -7.02 14.06 -10.98
N GLY A 41 -7.47 13.31 -9.96
CA GLY A 41 -7.87 11.91 -10.10
C GLY A 41 -6.71 10.91 -10.23
N THR A 42 -5.47 11.39 -10.18
CA THR A 42 -4.26 10.56 -10.14
C THR A 42 -3.87 10.21 -8.70
N PRO A 43 -3.28 9.04 -8.43
CA PRO A 43 -2.81 8.71 -7.09
C PRO A 43 -1.61 9.61 -6.73
N ALA A 44 -1.65 10.25 -5.56
CA ALA A 44 -0.61 11.13 -5.04
C ALA A 44 0.75 10.40 -4.88
N ARG A 45 0.71 9.07 -4.75
CA ARG A 45 1.88 8.20 -4.66
C ARG A 45 1.71 7.03 -5.63
N PRO A 46 2.80 6.55 -6.26
CA PRO A 46 2.72 5.38 -7.11
C PRO A 46 2.23 4.18 -6.30
N VAL A 47 1.13 3.58 -6.74
CA VAL A 47 0.56 2.37 -6.15
C VAL A 47 1.17 1.16 -6.85
N TYR A 48 1.55 0.17 -6.06
CA TYR A 48 2.15 -1.06 -6.56
C TYR A 48 1.27 -2.25 -6.16
N CYS A 49 1.17 -3.24 -7.05
CA CYS A 49 0.48 -4.48 -6.74
C CYS A 49 1.26 -5.31 -5.70
N ARG A 50 0.65 -6.37 -5.18
CA ARG A 50 1.23 -7.21 -4.11
C ARG A 50 2.61 -7.81 -4.48
N GLU A 51 2.82 -8.04 -5.78
CA GLU A 51 4.07 -8.55 -6.38
C GLU A 51 5.16 -7.48 -6.43
N HIS A 52 4.86 -6.30 -7.00
CA HIS A 52 5.84 -5.23 -7.22
C HIS A 52 6.00 -4.27 -6.05
N LYS A 53 5.19 -4.41 -4.97
CA LYS A 53 5.31 -3.52 -3.81
C LYS A 53 6.75 -3.59 -3.30
N PRO A 54 7.41 -2.45 -3.06
CA PRO A 54 8.73 -2.47 -2.45
C PRO A 54 8.56 -3.10 -1.08
N GLN A 55 9.10 -4.32 -0.91
CA GLN A 55 9.29 -4.87 0.41
C GLN A 55 10.13 -3.84 1.15
N ARG A 56 9.57 -3.24 2.20
CA ARG A 56 10.33 -2.51 3.20
C ARG A 56 11.28 -3.55 3.77
N LYS A 57 12.42 -3.76 3.13
CA LYS A 57 13.50 -4.54 3.72
C LYS A 57 13.77 -3.79 5.01
N ASP A 58 13.41 -4.43 6.12
CA ASP A 58 13.61 -3.94 7.45
C ASP A 58 14.90 -3.15 7.51
N PHE A 59 14.83 -1.99 8.16
CA PHE A 59 15.97 -1.30 8.72
C PHE A 59 16.86 -2.35 9.38
N ARG A 60 17.80 -2.93 8.62
CA ARG A 60 18.92 -3.64 9.20
C ARG A 60 19.70 -2.51 9.85
N PRO A 61 19.76 -2.41 11.19
CA PRO A 61 20.83 -1.61 11.76
C PRO A 61 22.09 -2.28 11.23
N ARG A 62 22.76 -1.63 10.27
CA ARG A 62 24.12 -2.01 9.93
C ARG A 62 24.98 -1.54 11.10
N GLY A 63 24.84 -2.25 12.23
CA GLY A 63 25.78 -2.24 13.31
C GLY A 63 27.05 -2.90 12.78
N ARG A 64 28.00 -2.05 12.39
CA ARG A 64 29.44 -2.29 12.24
C ARG A 64 30.00 -0.99 11.63
N PHE A 65 30.86 -0.22 12.28
CA PHE A 65 31.98 -0.54 13.18
C PHE A 65 32.14 0.51 14.26
#